data_AF-A0A0B6YLP5-F1
#
_entry.id   AF-A0A0B6YLP5-F1
#
_cell.length_a   1.000
_cell.length_b   1.000
_cell.length_c   1.000
_cell.angle_alpha   90.00
_cell.angle_beta   90.00
_cell.angle_gamma   90.00
#
_symmetry.space_group_name_H-M   'P 1'
#
loop_
_entity.id
_entity.type
_entity.pdbx_description
1 polymer ?
#
loop_
_entity_poly.entity_id
_entity_poly.type
_entity_poly.pdbx_seq_one_letter_code
_entity_poly.pdbx_strand_id
1 'polypeptide(L)'
;DFLPDQVMEGELAAFISYALAFPHGFLALIDTYNVIRSGLPNFCTVAMALNELGYQSVGIRLDSGDLSYLSKVVKSKFIKMATHYGLPWFEKLTIVASNDINEDTILSLNQQGHTINCYGIGTHLVTCQKQPALGCVFKLVEINKKARIKLSEDVEKVTIPGMKNVYRLYGVDGTALVDLLQGASEPAPQVGHRVLCRHPIQESKRAYVIPAAVKSLHITWWDRGKVSEYLPTL
;
A
#
# COMPACT_ATOMS: atom_id res chain seq x y z
N ASP A 1 -22.18 28.16 -14.97
CA ASP A 1 -23.60 28.07 -14.61
C ASP A 1 -23.76 27.69 -13.14
N PHE A 2 -23.37 28.60 -12.25
CA PHE A 2 -23.69 28.56 -10.83
C PHE A 2 -24.00 30.00 -10.43
N LEU A 3 -24.94 30.16 -9.50
CA LEU A 3 -25.30 31.49 -9.01
C LEU A 3 -24.22 31.96 -8.01
N PRO A 4 -23.87 33.27 -7.98
CA PRO A 4 -22.80 33.78 -7.10
C PRO A 4 -23.03 33.49 -5.61
N ASP A 5 -24.29 33.42 -5.19
CA ASP A 5 -24.72 33.12 -3.82
C ASP A 5 -24.46 31.67 -3.38
N GLN A 6 -24.10 30.78 -4.31
CA GLN A 6 -23.79 29.37 -4.03
C GLN A 6 -22.32 29.15 -3.68
N VAL A 7 -21.47 30.16 -3.88
CA VAL A 7 -20.03 30.11 -3.60
C VAL A 7 -19.77 30.68 -2.21
N MET A 8 -19.15 29.89 -1.34
CA MET A 8 -18.92 30.30 0.05
C MET A 8 -17.69 31.18 0.17
N GLU A 9 -17.87 32.44 0.56
CA GLU A 9 -16.78 33.41 0.73
C GLU A 9 -15.76 32.97 1.79
N GLY A 10 -16.21 32.33 2.87
CA GLY A 10 -15.33 31.80 3.91
C GLY A 10 -14.39 30.69 3.40
N GLU A 11 -14.86 29.85 2.48
CA GLU A 11 -14.05 28.82 1.83
C GLU A 11 -13.00 29.46 0.92
N LEU A 12 -13.39 30.48 0.14
CA LEU A 12 -12.46 31.25 -0.67
C LEU A 12 -11.38 31.93 0.19
N ALA A 13 -11.76 32.58 1.28
CA ALA A 13 -10.84 33.23 2.20
C ALA A 13 -9.85 32.22 2.83
N ALA A 14 -10.32 31.02 3.17
CA ALA A 14 -9.46 29.94 3.67
C ALA A 14 -8.46 29.48 2.60
N PHE A 15 -8.89 29.32 1.34
CA PHE A 15 -8.01 28.94 0.24
C PHE A 15 -6.96 30.02 -0.06
N ILE A 16 -7.35 31.30 -0.08
CA ILE A 16 -6.42 32.42 -0.25
C ILE A 16 -5.39 32.41 0.88
N SER A 17 -5.83 32.27 2.13
CA SER A 17 -4.94 32.23 3.29
C SER A 17 -3.92 31.08 3.19
N TYR A 18 -4.37 29.89 2.76
CA TYR A 18 -3.50 28.74 2.57
C TYR A 18 -2.51 28.93 1.41
N ALA A 19 -2.98 29.48 0.28
CA ALA A 19 -2.15 29.79 -0.87
C ALA A 19 -1.08 30.85 -0.58
N LEU A 20 -1.39 31.85 0.24
CA LEU A 20 -0.43 32.86 0.69
C LEU A 20 0.69 32.25 1.55
N ALA A 21 0.34 31.30 2.42
CA ALA A 21 1.31 30.63 3.28
C ALA A 21 2.14 29.57 2.52
N PHE A 22 1.54 28.85 1.57
CA PHE A 22 2.15 27.73 0.87
C PHE A 22 1.93 27.79 -0.64
N PRO A 23 2.47 28.81 -1.35
CA PRO A 23 2.15 29.04 -2.76
C PRO A 23 2.62 27.92 -3.70
N HIS A 24 3.71 27.24 -3.37
CA HIS A 24 4.20 26.06 -4.11
C HIS A 24 3.51 24.74 -3.72
N GLY A 25 2.83 24.72 -2.57
CA GLY A 25 2.24 23.52 -1.96
C GLY A 25 0.72 23.54 -1.93
N PHE A 26 0.09 24.44 -2.68
CA PHE A 26 -1.35 24.67 -2.59
C PHE A 26 -2.15 23.47 -3.12
N LEU A 27 -2.75 22.73 -2.19
CA LEU A 27 -3.67 21.61 -2.41
C LEU A 27 -4.92 21.82 -1.56
N ALA A 28 -6.07 22.06 -2.19
CA ALA A 28 -7.27 22.50 -1.48
C ALA A 28 -8.26 21.36 -1.19
N LEU A 29 -8.87 21.36 -0.01
CA LEU A 29 -10.04 20.52 0.31
C LEU A 29 -11.29 21.17 -0.26
N ILE A 30 -11.91 20.57 -1.28
CA ILE A 30 -12.98 21.24 -2.05
C ILE A 30 -14.39 20.75 -1.75
N ASP A 31 -14.57 19.85 -0.78
CA ASP A 31 -15.85 19.24 -0.45
C ASP A 31 -16.41 19.66 0.91
N THR A 32 -15.92 20.77 1.48
CA THR A 32 -16.42 21.34 2.75
C THR A 32 -17.91 21.68 2.68
N TYR A 33 -18.35 22.32 1.59
CA TYR A 33 -19.75 22.73 1.38
C TYR A 33 -20.37 22.02 0.17
N ASN A 34 -19.81 22.26 -1.00
CA ASN A 34 -20.23 21.61 -2.23
C ASN A 34 -19.09 21.65 -3.27
N VAL A 35 -18.68 20.48 -3.73
CA VAL A 35 -17.58 20.34 -4.70
C VAL A 35 -17.81 21.16 -5.96
N ILE A 36 -18.98 21.01 -6.58
CA ILE A 36 -19.22 21.56 -7.92
C ILE A 36 -19.56 23.05 -7.86
N ARG A 37 -20.34 23.45 -6.84
CA ARG A 37 -20.91 24.80 -6.74
C ARG A 37 -20.04 25.79 -5.96
N SER A 38 -19.19 25.33 -5.05
CA SER A 38 -18.36 26.20 -4.20
C SER A 38 -16.87 25.88 -4.30
N GLY A 39 -16.46 24.67 -3.90
CA GLY A 39 -15.05 24.35 -3.72
C GLY A 39 -14.25 24.35 -5.02
N LEU A 40 -14.77 23.76 -6.10
CA LEU A 40 -14.10 23.74 -7.40
C LEU A 40 -14.00 25.15 -8.02
N PRO A 41 -15.05 26.00 -8.04
CA PRO A 41 -14.93 27.41 -8.41
C PRO A 41 -13.90 28.16 -7.58
N ASN A 42 -13.96 28.07 -6.24
CA ASN A 42 -13.05 28.76 -5.33
C ASN A 42 -11.59 28.34 -5.56
N PHE A 43 -11.34 27.04 -5.68
CA PHE A 43 -10.02 26.51 -6.00
C PHE A 43 -9.51 27.06 -7.34
N CYS A 44 -10.33 27.06 -8.39
CA CYS A 44 -9.93 27.57 -9.70
C CYS A 44 -9.58 29.06 -9.63
N THR A 45 -10.36 29.88 -8.91
CA THR A 45 -10.07 31.31 -8.71
C THR A 45 -8.70 31.51 -8.08
N VAL A 46 -8.41 30.80 -6.98
CA VAL A 46 -7.12 30.93 -6.28
C VAL A 46 -5.96 30.36 -7.12
N ALA A 47 -6.17 29.24 -7.80
CA ALA A 47 -5.16 28.63 -8.67
C ALA A 47 -4.78 29.53 -9.85
N MET A 48 -5.75 30.24 -10.44
CA MET A 48 -5.50 31.21 -11.50
C MET A 48 -4.76 32.45 -10.97
N ALA A 49 -5.16 32.96 -9.81
CA ALA A 49 -4.44 34.07 -9.17
C ALA A 49 -2.98 33.69 -8.82
N LEU A 50 -2.74 32.48 -8.31
CA LEU A 50 -1.39 31.96 -8.10
C LEU A 50 -0.57 31.90 -9.39
N ASN A 51 -1.20 31.48 -10.50
CA ASN A 51 -0.56 31.43 -11.80
C ASN A 51 -0.15 32.82 -12.32
N GLU A 52 -0.96 33.86 -12.11
CA GLU A 52 -0.59 35.24 -12.42
C GLU A 52 0.63 35.72 -11.60
N LEU A 53 0.80 35.18 -10.40
CA LEU A 53 1.95 35.43 -9.54
C LEU A 53 3.16 34.51 -9.81
N GLY A 54 3.08 33.64 -10.83
CA GLY A 54 4.16 32.74 -11.23
C GLY A 54 4.22 31.40 -10.47
N TYR A 55 3.20 31.06 -9.68
CA TYR A 55 3.10 29.80 -8.96
C TYR A 55 2.14 28.81 -9.65
N GLN A 56 2.28 27.53 -9.36
CA GLN A 56 1.37 26.48 -9.84
C GLN A 56 0.82 25.71 -8.66
N SER A 57 -0.51 25.60 -8.59
CA SER A 57 -1.19 24.77 -7.61
C SER A 57 -0.83 23.29 -7.80
N VAL A 58 -0.86 22.52 -6.70
CA VAL A 58 -0.59 21.08 -6.73
C VAL A 58 -1.84 20.28 -7.13
N GLY A 59 -3.00 20.65 -6.59
CA GLY A 59 -4.21 19.87 -6.81
C GLY A 59 -5.34 20.13 -5.82
N ILE A 60 -6.24 19.16 -5.72
CA ILE A 60 -7.39 19.17 -4.80
C ILE A 60 -7.51 17.86 -4.02
N ARG A 61 -8.21 17.90 -2.89
CA ARG A 61 -8.63 16.73 -2.10
C ARG A 61 -10.15 16.61 -2.11
N LEU A 62 -10.63 15.38 -2.33
CA LEU A 62 -12.00 14.94 -2.13
C LEU A 62 -12.03 13.96 -0.95
N ASP A 63 -12.91 14.19 0.02
CA ASP A 63 -13.00 13.42 1.27
C ASP A 63 -14.43 12.88 1.50
N SER A 64 -15.35 13.06 0.57
CA SER A 64 -16.75 12.66 0.71
C SER A 64 -17.48 12.59 -0.64
N GLY A 65 -18.66 12.00 -0.62
CA GLY A 65 -19.53 11.85 -1.79
C GLY A 65 -19.09 10.73 -2.74
N ASP A 66 -19.64 10.73 -3.95
CA ASP A 66 -19.25 9.80 -5.01
C ASP A 66 -17.90 10.21 -5.60
N LEU A 67 -16.82 9.69 -5.03
CA LEU A 67 -15.44 10.02 -5.42
C LEU A 67 -15.15 9.71 -6.90
N SER A 68 -15.77 8.67 -7.46
CA SER A 68 -15.60 8.30 -8.87
C SER A 68 -16.22 9.36 -9.78
N TYR A 69 -17.49 9.69 -9.56
CA TYR A 69 -18.19 10.74 -10.30
C TYR A 69 -17.52 12.10 -10.13
N LEU A 70 -17.26 12.50 -8.88
CA LEU A 70 -16.69 13.81 -8.57
C LEU A 70 -15.30 13.98 -9.18
N SER A 71 -14.44 12.96 -9.12
CA SER A 71 -13.12 13.03 -9.76
C SER A 71 -13.24 13.31 -11.27
N LYS A 72 -14.13 12.61 -11.98
CA LYS A 72 -14.34 12.81 -13.43
C LYS A 72 -14.86 14.21 -13.75
N VAL A 73 -15.78 14.72 -12.95
CA VAL A 73 -16.32 16.09 -13.11
C VAL A 73 -15.21 17.12 -12.93
N VAL A 74 -14.42 16.98 -11.86
CA VAL A 74 -13.26 17.85 -11.59
C VAL A 74 -12.25 17.78 -12.72
N LYS A 75 -11.88 16.57 -13.17
CA LYS A 75 -10.92 16.37 -14.28
C LYS A 75 -11.41 17.01 -15.57
N SER A 76 -12.69 16.86 -15.91
CA SER A 76 -13.29 17.51 -17.07
C SER A 76 -13.20 19.03 -16.98
N LYS A 77 -13.45 19.60 -15.79
CA LYS A 77 -13.32 21.05 -15.56
C LYS A 77 -11.87 21.51 -15.69
N PHE A 78 -10.91 20.77 -15.16
CA PHE A 78 -9.48 21.06 -15.29
C PHE A 78 -9.03 21.08 -16.75
N ILE A 79 -9.46 20.10 -17.56
CA ILE A 79 -9.18 20.08 -19.01
C ILE A 79 -9.78 21.32 -19.69
N LYS A 80 -11.04 21.66 -19.40
CA LYS A 80 -11.68 22.85 -19.98
C LYS A 80 -10.95 24.14 -19.62
N MET A 81 -10.50 24.28 -18.37
CA MET A 81 -9.70 25.44 -17.92
C MET A 81 -8.36 25.48 -18.65
N ALA A 82 -7.66 24.35 -18.75
CA ALA A 82 -6.39 24.24 -19.46
C ALA A 82 -6.53 24.67 -20.93
N THR A 83 -7.54 24.16 -21.65
CA THR A 83 -7.79 24.54 -23.04
C THR A 83 -8.19 26.01 -23.18
N HIS A 84 -9.10 26.50 -22.33
CA HIS A 84 -9.64 27.85 -22.45
C HIS A 84 -8.59 28.94 -22.20
N TYR A 85 -7.71 28.73 -21.22
CA TYR A 85 -6.68 29.71 -20.85
C TYR A 85 -5.30 29.39 -21.44
N GLY A 86 -5.16 28.32 -22.23
CA GLY A 86 -3.87 27.89 -22.78
C GLY A 86 -2.87 27.51 -21.69
N LEU A 87 -3.32 26.84 -20.63
CA LEU A 87 -2.51 26.44 -19.46
C LEU A 87 -2.42 24.91 -19.35
N PRO A 88 -1.50 24.24 -20.07
CA PRO A 88 -1.40 22.77 -20.08
C PRO A 88 -1.09 22.14 -18.72
N TRP A 89 -0.53 22.89 -17.77
CA TRP A 89 -0.27 22.37 -16.42
C TRP A 89 -1.56 22.16 -15.63
N PHE A 90 -2.62 22.92 -15.94
CA PHE A 90 -3.88 22.89 -15.18
C PHE A 90 -4.61 21.56 -15.34
N GLU A 91 -4.51 20.92 -16.51
CA GLU A 91 -5.09 19.58 -16.72
C GLU A 91 -4.36 18.51 -15.88
N LYS A 92 -3.11 18.75 -15.47
CA LYS A 92 -2.25 17.80 -14.75
C LYS A 92 -2.34 17.94 -13.23
N LEU A 93 -3.19 18.83 -12.74
CA LEU A 93 -3.48 18.97 -11.31
C LEU A 93 -3.86 17.63 -10.68
N THR A 94 -3.30 17.38 -9.50
CA THR A 94 -3.48 16.12 -8.77
C THR A 94 -4.87 16.09 -8.12
N ILE A 95 -5.61 15.00 -8.32
CA ILE A 95 -6.83 14.72 -7.57
C ILE A 95 -6.49 13.70 -6.49
N VAL A 96 -6.53 14.13 -5.23
CA VAL A 96 -6.35 13.26 -4.06
C VAL A 96 -7.73 12.86 -3.55
N ALA A 97 -7.91 11.58 -3.22
CA ALA A 97 -9.09 11.11 -2.52
C ALA A 97 -8.72 10.53 -1.15
N SER A 98 -9.52 10.82 -0.14
CA SER A 98 -9.48 10.21 1.19
C SER A 98 -10.89 9.80 1.62
N ASN A 99 -11.04 9.34 2.87
CA ASN A 99 -12.26 8.85 3.52
C ASN A 99 -12.58 7.35 3.30
N ASP A 100 -12.42 6.57 4.37
CA ASP A 100 -12.75 5.14 4.47
C ASP A 100 -12.37 4.30 3.24
N ILE A 101 -11.21 4.62 2.68
CA ILE A 101 -10.64 3.91 1.53
C ILE A 101 -10.03 2.59 2.02
N ASN A 102 -10.43 1.49 1.39
CA ASN A 102 -9.88 0.16 1.57
C ASN A 102 -9.71 -0.54 0.20
N GLU A 103 -9.28 -1.79 0.19
CA GLU A 103 -8.99 -2.51 -1.06
C GLU A 103 -10.23 -2.67 -1.94
N ASP A 104 -11.39 -2.90 -1.33
CA ASP A 104 -12.66 -3.10 -2.04
C ASP A 104 -13.15 -1.78 -2.64
N THR A 105 -13.01 -0.67 -1.90
CA THR A 105 -13.30 0.68 -2.41
C THR A 105 -12.39 1.03 -3.60
N ILE A 106 -11.08 0.76 -3.52
CA ILE A 106 -10.14 1.02 -4.62
C ILE A 106 -10.51 0.17 -5.85
N LEU A 107 -10.84 -1.11 -5.66
CA LEU A 107 -11.28 -1.98 -6.75
C LEU A 107 -12.54 -1.43 -7.44
N SER A 108 -13.53 -1.00 -6.65
CA SER A 108 -14.77 -0.39 -7.17
C SER A 108 -14.49 0.90 -7.95
N LEU A 109 -13.63 1.79 -7.41
CA LEU A 109 -13.23 3.02 -8.10
C LEU A 109 -12.58 2.72 -9.45
N ASN A 110 -11.63 1.77 -9.49
CA ASN A 110 -10.95 1.35 -10.72
C ASN A 110 -11.95 0.83 -11.77
N GLN A 111 -12.89 -0.01 -11.38
CA GLN A 111 -13.93 -0.54 -12.28
C GLN A 111 -14.81 0.56 -12.88
N GLN A 112 -15.06 1.62 -12.10
CA GLN A 112 -15.84 2.76 -12.57
C GLN A 112 -15.05 3.71 -13.45
N GLY A 113 -13.73 3.58 -13.57
CA GLY A 113 -12.88 4.46 -14.39
C GLY A 113 -12.76 5.88 -13.82
N HIS A 114 -12.62 6.00 -12.50
CA HIS A 114 -12.32 7.26 -11.81
C HIS A 114 -11.04 7.95 -12.34
N THR A 115 -10.79 9.20 -11.94
CA THR A 115 -9.61 9.99 -12.38
C THR A 115 -8.75 10.49 -11.22
N ILE A 116 -8.78 9.76 -10.10
CA ILE A 116 -8.01 10.06 -8.87
C ILE A 116 -6.54 9.68 -9.11
N ASN A 117 -5.62 10.51 -8.67
CA ASN A 117 -4.17 10.30 -8.82
C ASN A 117 -3.52 9.74 -7.55
N CYS A 118 -4.08 10.02 -6.38
CA CYS A 118 -3.50 9.66 -5.10
C CYS A 118 -4.59 9.34 -4.07
N TYR A 119 -4.32 8.37 -3.20
CA TYR A 119 -5.22 7.96 -2.11
C TYR A 119 -4.60 8.25 -0.75
N GLY A 120 -5.34 8.95 0.11
CA GLY A 120 -5.04 9.09 1.53
C GLY A 120 -5.77 8.01 2.33
N ILE A 121 -5.05 6.95 2.70
CA ILE A 121 -5.61 5.81 3.44
C ILE A 121 -5.16 5.87 4.90
N GLY A 122 -6.11 6.06 5.82
CA GLY A 122 -5.84 6.14 7.26
C GLY A 122 -6.17 4.84 7.98
N THR A 123 -7.36 4.79 8.57
CA THR A 123 -7.81 3.75 9.52
C THR A 123 -7.58 2.32 9.02
N HIS A 124 -8.02 2.00 7.81
CA HIS A 124 -7.91 0.64 7.26
C HIS A 124 -6.46 0.14 7.17
N LEU A 125 -5.54 1.01 6.74
CA LEU A 125 -4.13 0.66 6.56
C LEU A 125 -3.41 0.53 7.91
N VAL A 126 -3.54 1.54 8.77
CA VAL A 126 -2.78 1.61 10.04
C VAL A 126 -3.24 0.58 11.05
N THR A 127 -4.54 0.25 11.07
CA THR A 127 -5.09 -0.72 12.03
C THR A 127 -5.15 -2.15 11.48
N CYS A 128 -4.82 -2.34 10.20
CA CYS A 128 -5.06 -3.60 9.49
C CYS A 128 -6.48 -4.12 9.74
N GLN A 129 -7.51 -3.27 9.61
CA GLN A 129 -8.83 -3.48 10.22
C GLN A 129 -9.48 -4.86 9.97
N LYS A 130 -9.27 -5.46 8.79
CA LYS A 130 -9.76 -6.81 8.44
C LYS A 130 -9.12 -7.92 9.29
N GLN A 131 -7.84 -7.77 9.64
CA GLN A 131 -7.08 -8.69 10.46
C GLN A 131 -6.03 -7.92 11.29
N PRO A 132 -6.42 -7.35 12.44
CA PRO A 132 -5.56 -6.46 13.24
C PRO A 132 -4.42 -7.19 13.97
N ALA A 133 -4.39 -8.53 13.90
CA ALA A 133 -3.36 -9.36 14.53
C ALA A 133 -2.91 -10.48 13.59
N LEU A 134 -1.59 -10.66 13.47
CA LEU A 134 -0.99 -11.69 12.62
C LEU A 134 -1.02 -13.10 13.26
N GLY A 135 -1.12 -13.19 14.59
CA GLY A 135 -1.12 -14.47 15.30
C GLY A 135 0.25 -15.11 15.47
N CYS A 136 1.34 -14.33 15.46
CA CYS A 136 2.70 -14.85 15.68
C CYS A 136 2.87 -15.49 17.06
N VAL A 137 3.64 -16.57 17.12
CA VAL A 137 3.95 -17.29 18.37
C VAL A 137 5.43 -17.57 18.51
N PHE A 138 5.92 -17.57 19.75
CA PHE A 138 7.24 -18.07 20.11
C PHE A 138 7.11 -19.43 20.79
N LYS A 139 7.90 -20.42 20.35
CA LYS A 139 7.88 -21.80 20.87
C LYS A 139 9.29 -22.36 20.97
N LEU A 140 9.57 -23.05 22.08
CA LEU A 140 10.80 -23.83 22.24
C LEU A 140 10.74 -25.08 21.35
N VAL A 141 11.70 -25.22 20.44
CA VAL A 141 11.78 -26.37 19.51
C VAL A 141 12.90 -27.35 19.88
N GLU A 142 13.88 -26.92 20.67
CA GLU A 142 15.03 -27.75 21.06
C GLU A 142 15.67 -27.23 22.35
N ILE A 143 16.12 -28.14 23.23
CA ILE A 143 16.93 -27.83 24.41
C ILE A 143 17.97 -28.93 24.62
N ASN A 144 19.22 -28.58 24.89
CA ASN A 144 20.32 -29.54 25.08
C ASN A 144 20.39 -30.59 23.94
N LYS A 145 20.24 -30.16 22.69
CA LYS A 145 20.18 -31.00 21.48
C LYS A 145 19.05 -32.05 21.48
N LYS A 146 18.05 -31.89 22.34
CA LYS A 146 16.84 -32.72 22.38
C LYS A 146 15.67 -31.92 21.84
N ALA A 147 15.10 -32.43 20.75
CA ALA A 147 13.95 -31.82 20.10
C ALA A 147 12.74 -31.77 21.05
N ARG A 148 11.92 -30.72 20.95
CA ARG A 148 10.72 -30.49 21.75
C ARG A 148 9.53 -30.29 20.85
N ILE A 149 8.46 -31.02 21.16
CA ILE A 149 7.18 -30.95 20.49
C ILE A 149 6.11 -30.58 21.51
N LYS A 150 5.32 -29.55 21.21
CA LYS A 150 4.10 -29.23 21.94
C LYS A 150 2.95 -29.96 21.25
N LEU A 151 2.31 -30.87 21.97
CA LEU A 151 1.07 -31.49 21.52
C LEU A 151 -0.10 -30.54 21.73
N SER A 152 -1.15 -30.74 20.94
CA SER A 152 -2.37 -29.95 20.93
C SER A 152 -3.49 -30.87 20.47
N GLU A 153 -4.70 -30.66 20.99
CA GLU A 153 -5.91 -31.35 20.51
C GLU A 153 -6.23 -30.95 19.06
N ASP A 154 -5.83 -29.75 18.68
CA ASP A 154 -5.82 -29.26 17.30
C ASP A 154 -4.49 -29.62 16.63
N VAL A 155 -4.55 -30.48 15.62
CA VAL A 155 -3.39 -31.00 14.87
C VAL A 155 -2.60 -29.88 14.19
N GLU A 156 -3.26 -28.82 13.73
CA GLU A 156 -2.59 -27.68 13.07
C GLU A 156 -1.73 -26.86 14.05
N LYS A 157 -2.01 -26.99 15.36
CA LYS A 157 -1.26 -26.31 16.43
C LYS A 157 -0.15 -27.17 17.03
N VAL A 158 0.09 -28.37 16.49
CA VAL A 158 1.24 -29.20 16.86
C VAL A 158 2.51 -28.60 16.26
N THR A 159 3.51 -28.34 17.09
CA THR A 159 4.75 -27.68 16.65
C THR A 159 5.69 -28.64 15.94
N ILE A 160 6.38 -28.19 14.88
CA ILE A 160 7.46 -28.96 14.26
C ILE A 160 8.72 -28.91 15.15
N PRO A 161 9.22 -30.04 15.68
CA PRO A 161 10.32 -30.06 16.63
C PRO A 161 11.70 -29.81 16.00
N GLY A 162 12.72 -29.55 16.83
CA GLY A 162 14.13 -29.44 16.44
C GLY A 162 14.54 -28.09 15.86
N MET A 163 15.84 -27.80 15.87
CA MET A 163 16.42 -26.64 15.18
C MET A 163 16.31 -26.82 13.65
N LYS A 164 15.87 -25.77 12.94
CA LYS A 164 15.52 -25.84 11.51
C LYS A 164 16.11 -24.69 10.70
N ASN A 165 16.47 -25.00 9.46
CA ASN A 165 16.77 -24.03 8.41
C ASN A 165 15.59 -23.99 7.41
N VAL A 166 15.37 -22.81 6.81
CA VAL A 166 14.30 -22.59 5.82
C VAL A 166 14.94 -22.18 4.50
N TYR A 167 14.55 -22.86 3.42
CA TYR A 167 15.02 -22.55 2.06
C TYR A 167 13.85 -22.32 1.13
N ARG A 168 13.87 -21.23 0.37
CA ARG A 168 12.95 -21.02 -0.75
C ARG A 168 13.52 -21.65 -2.01
N LEU A 169 12.75 -22.53 -2.63
CA LEU A 169 13.10 -23.20 -3.88
C LEU A 169 12.40 -22.49 -5.05
N TYR A 170 13.15 -22.16 -6.09
CA TYR A 170 12.65 -21.43 -7.26
C TYR A 170 12.63 -22.29 -8.52
N GLY A 171 11.65 -22.02 -9.39
CA GLY A 171 11.56 -22.56 -10.74
C GLY A 171 12.48 -21.85 -11.72
N VAL A 172 12.60 -22.40 -12.93
CA VAL A 172 13.44 -21.85 -14.01
C VAL A 172 12.99 -20.46 -14.46
N ASP A 173 11.72 -20.14 -14.25
CA ASP A 173 11.09 -18.85 -14.53
C ASP A 173 11.27 -17.82 -13.40
N GLY A 174 11.95 -18.20 -12.30
CA GLY A 174 12.12 -17.37 -11.12
C GLY A 174 10.92 -17.39 -10.16
N THR A 175 9.90 -18.21 -10.39
CA THR A 175 8.75 -18.35 -9.49
C THR A 175 9.14 -19.12 -8.22
N ALA A 176 8.74 -18.63 -7.05
CA ALA A 176 8.91 -19.36 -5.80
C ALA A 176 7.96 -20.57 -5.78
N LEU A 177 8.53 -21.78 -5.72
CA LEU A 177 7.76 -23.03 -5.78
C LEU A 177 7.29 -23.45 -4.38
N VAL A 178 8.22 -23.53 -3.43
CA VAL A 178 7.98 -23.95 -2.04
C VAL A 178 9.01 -23.36 -1.08
N ASP A 179 8.61 -23.19 0.18
CA ASP A 179 9.54 -23.00 1.29
C ASP A 179 9.76 -24.36 2.00
N LEU A 180 11.00 -24.84 1.96
CA LEU A 180 11.43 -26.10 2.53
C LEU A 180 12.01 -25.87 3.93
N LEU A 181 11.36 -26.45 4.93
CA LEU A 181 11.90 -26.60 6.28
C LEU A 181 12.72 -27.90 6.35
N GLN A 182 13.96 -27.80 6.82
CA GLN A 182 14.81 -28.96 7.10
C GLN A 182 15.53 -28.81 8.43
N GLY A 183 15.99 -29.91 9.01
CA GLY A 183 16.83 -29.90 10.20
C GLY A 183 18.10 -29.09 9.96
N ALA A 184 18.56 -28.37 10.98
CA ALA A 184 19.70 -27.46 10.84
C ALA A 184 21.02 -28.18 10.50
N SER A 185 21.13 -29.47 10.81
CA SER A 185 22.29 -30.31 10.46
C SER A 185 22.20 -30.95 9.07
N GLU A 186 21.06 -30.86 8.39
CA GLU A 186 20.90 -31.42 7.05
C GLU A 186 21.60 -30.55 6.01
N PRO A 187 22.25 -31.15 4.99
CA PRO A 187 22.87 -30.39 3.91
C PRO A 187 21.81 -29.53 3.20
N ALA A 188 22.19 -28.31 2.82
CA ALA A 188 21.31 -27.43 2.08
C ALA A 188 20.87 -28.08 0.75
N PRO A 189 19.64 -27.85 0.28
CA PRO A 189 19.21 -28.30 -1.02
C PRO A 189 20.06 -27.63 -2.10
N GLN A 190 20.41 -28.38 -3.15
CA GLN A 190 21.28 -27.91 -4.22
C GLN A 190 20.50 -27.65 -5.50
N VAL A 191 20.93 -26.65 -6.26
CA VAL A 191 20.41 -26.37 -7.60
C VAL A 191 20.57 -27.61 -8.49
N GLY A 192 19.55 -27.92 -9.29
CA GLY A 192 19.53 -29.07 -10.20
C GLY A 192 19.38 -30.43 -9.50
N HIS A 193 19.34 -30.48 -8.17
CA HIS A 193 19.19 -31.73 -7.42
C HIS A 193 17.76 -31.93 -6.97
N ARG A 194 17.26 -33.15 -7.16
CA ARG A 194 15.89 -33.51 -6.84
C ARG A 194 15.70 -33.60 -5.31
N VAL A 195 14.74 -32.85 -4.78
CA VAL A 195 14.36 -32.84 -3.37
C VAL A 195 12.91 -33.30 -3.22
N LEU A 196 12.66 -34.21 -2.29
CA LEU A 196 11.30 -34.63 -1.94
C LEU A 196 10.73 -33.67 -0.90
N CYS A 197 9.78 -32.84 -1.32
CA CYS A 197 9.04 -31.93 -0.44
C CYS A 197 7.76 -32.62 0.03
N ARG A 198 7.49 -32.60 1.34
CA ARG A 198 6.30 -33.20 1.95
C ARG A 198 5.53 -32.15 2.73
N HIS A 199 4.22 -32.20 2.64
CA HIS A 199 3.37 -31.43 3.53
C HIS A 199 3.56 -31.92 4.98
N PRO A 200 3.64 -31.04 5.99
CA PRO A 200 3.97 -31.43 7.36
C PRO A 200 2.93 -32.34 8.03
N ILE A 201 1.67 -32.23 7.61
CA ILE A 201 0.53 -33.00 8.19
C ILE A 201 -0.07 -34.01 7.20
N GLN A 202 -0.37 -33.59 5.97
CA GLN A 202 -1.06 -34.43 4.97
C GLN A 202 -0.09 -35.30 4.19
N GLU A 203 0.06 -36.57 4.59
CA GLU A 203 1.03 -37.51 4.01
C GLU A 203 0.90 -37.70 2.49
N SER A 204 -0.33 -37.65 1.97
CA SER A 204 -0.60 -37.78 0.53
C SER A 204 -0.10 -36.59 -0.30
N LYS A 205 0.12 -35.42 0.34
CA LYS A 205 0.64 -34.22 -0.31
C LYS A 205 2.16 -34.20 -0.27
N ARG A 206 2.75 -34.63 -1.38
CA ARG A 206 4.20 -34.61 -1.60
C ARG A 206 4.52 -34.33 -3.06
N ALA A 207 5.64 -33.66 -3.29
CA ALA A 207 6.12 -33.32 -4.62
C ALA A 207 7.63 -33.46 -4.68
N TYR A 208 8.13 -33.85 -5.85
CA TYR A 208 9.55 -33.74 -6.14
C TYR A 208 9.81 -32.39 -6.80
N VAL A 209 10.78 -31.66 -6.27
CA VAL A 209 11.19 -30.35 -6.79
C VAL A 209 12.64 -30.46 -7.22
N ILE A 210 12.96 -29.95 -8.41
CA ILE A 210 14.33 -29.74 -8.87
C ILE A 210 14.49 -28.21 -8.95
N PRO A 211 15.13 -27.58 -7.95
CA PRO A 211 15.20 -26.13 -7.88
C PRO A 211 16.19 -25.60 -8.93
N ALA A 212 15.79 -24.55 -9.64
CA ALA A 212 16.69 -23.77 -10.50
C ALA A 212 17.48 -22.73 -9.69
N ALA A 213 16.94 -22.27 -8.56
CA ALA A 213 17.65 -21.49 -7.56
C ALA A 213 17.19 -21.86 -6.14
N VAL A 214 18.08 -21.67 -5.17
CA VAL A 214 17.85 -21.95 -3.75
C VAL A 214 18.24 -20.73 -2.94
N LYS A 215 17.35 -20.24 -2.08
CA LYS A 215 17.61 -19.09 -1.19
C LYS A 215 17.40 -19.48 0.26
N SER A 216 18.42 -19.31 1.11
CA SER A 216 18.23 -19.39 2.57
C SER A 216 17.40 -18.20 3.04
N LEU A 217 16.35 -18.46 3.83
CA LEU A 217 15.48 -17.41 4.37
C LEU A 217 15.87 -16.96 5.77
N HIS A 218 16.53 -17.83 6.54
CA HIS A 218 17.11 -17.45 7.83
C HIS A 218 18.49 -16.84 7.60
N ILE A 219 18.65 -15.60 8.06
CA ILE A 219 19.91 -14.84 8.05
C ILE A 219 20.24 -14.49 9.50
N THR A 220 21.50 -14.65 9.89
CA THR A 220 21.96 -14.28 11.24
C THR A 220 22.13 -12.77 11.33
N TRP A 221 21.17 -12.08 11.92
CA TRP A 221 21.27 -10.64 12.18
C TRP A 221 22.00 -10.30 13.49
N TRP A 222 21.98 -11.24 14.44
CA TRP A 222 22.52 -11.06 15.78
C TRP A 222 23.26 -12.34 16.22
N ASP A 223 24.56 -12.22 16.48
CA ASP A 223 25.40 -13.30 17.00
C ASP A 223 26.09 -12.83 18.27
N ARG A 224 25.91 -13.58 19.37
CA ARG A 224 26.60 -13.37 20.66
C ARG A 224 26.66 -11.91 21.13
N GLY A 225 25.53 -11.21 21.07
CA GLY A 225 25.43 -9.82 21.56
C GLY A 225 25.89 -8.76 20.55
N LYS A 226 26.22 -9.15 19.32
CA LYS A 226 26.65 -8.22 18.26
C LYS A 226 25.76 -8.35 17.04
N VAL A 227 25.42 -7.21 16.46
CA VAL A 227 24.79 -7.15 15.14
C VAL A 227 25.79 -7.68 14.11
N SER A 228 25.37 -8.64 13.30
CA SER A 228 26.22 -9.34 12.34
C SER A 228 26.10 -8.82 10.90
N GLU A 229 25.03 -8.06 10.62
CA GLU A 229 24.69 -7.55 9.28
C GLU A 229 24.36 -6.06 9.35
N TYR A 230 24.61 -5.32 8.26
CA TYR A 230 24.18 -3.92 8.18
C TYR A 230 22.66 -3.85 8.01
N LEU A 231 22.00 -3.01 8.82
CA LEU A 231 20.56 -2.79 8.68
C LEU A 231 20.27 -2.13 7.32
N PRO A 232 19.45 -2.75 6.46
CA PRO A 232 19.14 -2.18 5.16
C PRO A 232 18.46 -0.82 5.35
N THR A 233 18.68 0.08 4.40
CA THR A 233 17.87 1.30 4.30
C THR A 233 16.44 0.92 3.93
N LEU A 234 15.47 1.75 4.35
CA LEU A 234 14.07 1.63 3.93
C LEU A 234 13.94 1.71 2.40
#